data_AF-A0A2P7PZ21-F1
#
_entry.id   AF-A0A2P7PZ21-F1
#
_cell.length_a   1.000
_cell.length_b   1.000
_cell.length_c   1.000
_cell.angle_alpha   90.00
_cell.angle_beta   90.00
_cell.angle_gamma   90.00
#
_symmetry.space_group_name_H-M   'P 1'
#
loop_
_entity.id
_entity.type
_entity.pdbx_description
1 polymer ?
#
loop_
_entity_poly.entity_id
_entity_poly.type
_entity_poly.pdbx_seq_one_letter_code
_entity_poly.pdbx_strand_id
1 'polypeptide(L)' 'MAKLEDKEITLKMVFSKGETNTGKKKLMSLSIKNINKGASDDDIYQLANELASLQSLPLLGIHRLQSEIVVDE' A
#
# COMPACT_ATOMS: atom_id res chain seq x y z
N MET A 1 -4.87 1.74 31.45
CA MET A 1 -6.00 1.94 30.52
C MET A 1 -5.38 1.96 29.14
N ALA A 2 -5.56 0.95 28.30
CA ALA A 2 -4.80 0.85 27.05
C ALA A 2 -5.15 2.00 26.08
N LYS A 3 -4.23 2.95 25.91
CA LYS A 3 -4.29 3.99 24.88
C LYS A 3 -3.80 3.39 23.56
N LEU A 4 -4.74 3.11 22.65
CA LEU A 4 -4.44 2.83 21.25
C LEU A 4 -3.96 4.13 20.58
N GLU A 5 -2.68 4.47 20.71
CA GLU A 5 -2.18 5.78 20.27
C GLU A 5 -1.73 5.83 18.80
N ASP A 6 -1.46 4.72 18.10
CA ASP A 6 -1.13 4.82 16.68
C ASP A 6 -1.63 3.67 15.79
N LYS A 7 -2.77 3.92 15.12
CA LYS A 7 -3.20 3.22 13.90
C LYS A 7 -2.45 3.79 12.69
N GLU A 8 -1.44 3.12 12.17
CA GLU A 8 -0.81 3.52 10.91
C GLU A 8 -1.44 2.73 9.75
N ILE A 9 -1.94 3.44 8.74
CA ILE A 9 -2.40 2.83 7.49
C ILE A 9 -1.35 3.08 6.41
N THR A 10 -0.90 2.01 5.78
CA THR A 10 0.01 2.02 4.64
C THR A 10 -0.67 1.39 3.43
N LEU A 11 -0.71 2.12 2.33
CA LEU A 11 -1.12 1.62 1.03
C LEU A 11 0.10 1.11 0.28
N LYS A 12 0.09 -0.16 -0.13
CA LYS A 12 1.15 -0.77 -0.92
C LYS A 12 0.60 -1.21 -2.26
N MET A 13 1.16 -0.70 -3.33
CA MET A 13 0.86 -1.09 -4.71
C MET A 13 2.04 -1.86 -5.28
N VAL A 14 1.76 -2.92 -6.02
CA VAL A 14 2.77 -3.76 -6.68
C VAL A 14 2.55 -3.69 -8.18
N PHE A 15 3.60 -3.38 -8.92
CA PHE A 15 3.64 -3.23 -10.36
C PHE A 15 4.59 -4.25 -10.98
N SER A 16 4.27 -4.73 -12.18
CA SER A 16 5.21 -5.54 -12.96
C SER A 16 6.10 -4.62 -13.80
N LYS A 17 7.41 -4.70 -13.57
CA LYS A 17 8.43 -3.94 -14.32
C LYS A 17 9.06 -4.76 -15.45
N GLY A 18 8.52 -5.94 -15.74
CA GLY A 18 9.06 -6.88 -16.75
C GLY A 18 9.90 -7.98 -16.11
N GLU A 19 10.92 -8.46 -16.82
CA GLU A 19 11.80 -9.55 -16.37
C GLU A 19 13.27 -9.10 -16.31
N THR A 20 14.04 -9.71 -15.41
CA THR A 20 15.49 -9.56 -15.36
C THR A 20 16.14 -10.42 -16.44
N ASN A 21 17.40 -10.13 -16.80
CA ASN A 21 18.20 -10.94 -17.74
C ASN A 21 18.35 -12.43 -17.34
N THR A 22 17.90 -12.81 -16.15
CA THR A 22 17.89 -14.17 -15.61
C THR A 22 16.51 -14.83 -15.64
N GLY A 23 15.52 -14.20 -16.30
CA GLY A 23 14.14 -14.70 -16.39
C GLY A 23 13.32 -14.53 -15.11
N LYS A 24 13.78 -13.73 -14.14
CA LYS A 24 13.01 -13.46 -12.92
C LYS A 24 12.14 -12.22 -13.14
N LYS A 25 10.85 -12.31 -12.80
CA LYS A 25 9.94 -11.15 -12.84
C LYS A 25 10.46 -10.04 -11.93
N LYS A 26 10.72 -8.87 -12.51
CA LYS A 26 11.10 -7.65 -11.80
C LYS A 26 9.83 -6.96 -11.36
N LEU A 27 9.61 -6.90 -10.05
CA LEU A 27 8.48 -6.19 -9.47
C LEU A 27 8.94 -4.83 -8.95
N MET A 28 8.04 -3.86 -9.01
CA MET A 28 8.21 -2.56 -8.38
C MET A 28 7.08 -2.37 -7.38
N SER A 29 7.38 -2.00 -6.15
CA SER A 29 6.36 -1.70 -5.15
C SER A 29 6.42 -0.24 -4.73
N LEU A 30 5.27 0.43 -4.71
CA LEU A 30 5.11 1.76 -4.14
C LEU A 30 4.38 1.62 -2.80
N SER A 31 4.96 2.18 -1.73
CA SER A 31 4.33 2.19 -0.41
C SER A 31 4.09 3.62 0.04
N ILE A 32 2.84 3.97 0.30
CA ILE A 32 2.42 5.26 0.82
C ILE A 32 1.98 5.06 2.26
N LYS A 33 2.71 5.67 3.18
CA LYS A 33 2.41 5.66 4.62
C LYS A 33 1.57 6.88 5.00
N ASN A 34 1.05 6.90 6.22
CA ASN A 34 0.22 7.99 6.75
C ASN A 34 -1.05 8.23 5.92
N ILE A 35 -1.65 7.16 5.38
CA ILE A 35 -3.00 7.25 4.82
C ILE A 35 -3.95 7.61 5.95
N ASN A 36 -4.92 8.50 5.67
CA ASN A 36 -5.92 8.92 6.65
C ASN A 36 -6.60 7.69 7.28
N LYS A 37 -6.58 7.62 8.62
CA LYS A 37 -7.11 6.49 9.41
C LYS A 37 -8.62 6.29 9.20
N GLY A 38 -9.33 7.36 8.83
CA GLY A 38 -10.76 7.34 8.53
C GLY A 38 -11.11 7.17 7.05
N ALA A 39 -10.11 6.97 6.17
CA ALA A 39 -10.37 6.71 4.76
C ALA A 39 -11.12 5.39 4.59
N SER A 40 -12.19 5.41 3.79
CA SER A 40 -12.95 4.21 3.45
C SER A 40 -12.12 3.32 2.53
N ASP A 41 -12.43 2.03 2.48
CA ASP A 41 -11.77 1.10 1.57
C ASP A 41 -11.90 1.57 0.11
N ASP A 42 -13.07 2.07 -0.30
CA ASP A 42 -13.30 2.70 -1.61
C ASP A 42 -12.35 3.87 -1.88
N ASP A 43 -12.17 4.78 -0.92
CA ASP A 43 -11.25 5.92 -1.08
C ASP A 43 -9.81 5.45 -1.32
N ILE A 44 -9.39 4.40 -0.59
CA ILE A 44 -8.06 3.81 -0.73
C ILE A 44 -7.91 3.11 -2.09
N TYR A 45 -8.93 2.39 -2.54
CA TYR A 45 -8.94 1.75 -3.86
C TYR A 45 -8.93 2.77 -4.99
N GLN A 46 -9.71 3.85 -4.87
CA GLN A 46 -9.75 4.92 -5.86
C GLN A 46 -8.39 5.62 -5.95
N LEU A 47 -7.80 6.00 -4.81
CA LEU A 47 -6.46 6.56 -4.74
C LEU A 47 -5.41 5.63 -5.38
N ALA A 48 -5.48 4.32 -5.06
CA ALA A 48 -4.58 3.34 -5.63
C ALA A 48 -4.73 3.21 -7.16
N ASN A 49 -5.97 3.26 -7.67
CA ASN A 49 -6.24 3.24 -9.11
C ASN A 49 -5.75 4.52 -9.80
N GLU A 50 -5.94 5.69 -9.21
CA GLU A 50 -5.42 6.95 -9.76
C GLU A 50 -3.89 6.94 -9.78
N LEU A 51 -3.25 6.53 -8.70
CA LEU A 51 -1.79 6.40 -8.64
C LEU A 51 -1.26 5.34 -9.61
N ALA A 52 -2.00 4.25 -9.80
CA ALA A 52 -1.67 3.24 -10.80
C ALA A 52 -1.85 3.77 -12.22
N SER A 53 -2.84 4.63 -12.47
CA SER A 53 -3.04 5.26 -13.80
C SER A 53 -1.93 6.23 -14.17
N LEU A 54 -1.29 6.85 -13.17
CA LEU A 54 -0.10 7.69 -13.36
C LEU A 54 1.17 6.87 -13.63
N GLN A 55 1.15 5.57 -13.31
CA GLN A 55 2.24 4.65 -13.60
C GLN A 55 2.01 4.01 -14.97
N SER A 56 3.03 3.99 -15.83
CA SER A 56 2.96 3.25 -17.09
C SER A 56 3.10 1.73 -16.93
N LEU A 57 3.25 1.24 -15.70
CA LEU A 57 3.48 -0.18 -15.41
C LEU A 57 2.17 -0.88 -15.04
N PRO A 58 1.95 -2.12 -15.49
CA PRO A 58 0.76 -2.87 -15.13
C PRO A 58 0.75 -3.16 -13.62
N LEU A 59 -0.33 -2.70 -12.97
CA LEU A 59 -0.61 -2.96 -11.57
C LEU A 59 -0.95 -4.45 -11.40
N LEU A 60 -0.25 -5.11 -10.49
CA LEU A 60 -0.45 -6.51 -10.13
C LEU A 60 -1.32 -6.67 -8.89
N GLY A 61 -1.30 -5.69 -7.98
CA GLY A 61 -2.08 -5.78 -6.75
C GLY A 61 -1.97 -4.54 -5.88
N ILE A 62 -3.01 -4.35 -5.08
CA ILE A 62 -3.14 -3.29 -4.08
C ILE A 62 -3.31 -3.97 -2.72
N HIS A 63 -2.53 -3.54 -1.73
CA HIS A 63 -2.58 -4.06 -0.38
C HIS A 63 -2.71 -2.91 0.61
N ARG A 64 -3.72 -3.01 1.48
CA ARG A 64 -3.86 -2.16 2.66
C ARG A 64 -3.18 -2.85 3.83
N LEU A 65 -2.22 -2.17 4.44
CA LEU A 65 -1.53 -2.62 5.65
C LEU A 65 -1.98 -1.71 6.78
N GLN A 66 -2.54 -2.30 7.83
CA GLN A 66 -2.89 -1.60 9.05
C GLN A 66 -1.98 -2.12 10.16
N SER A 67 -1.16 -1.23 10.71
CA SER A 67 -0.36 -1.51 11.90
C SER A 67 -1.04 -0.86 13.10
N GLU A 68 -1.30 -1.66 14.12
CA GLU A 68 -1.79 -1.21 15.42
C GLU A 68 -0.71 -1.51 16.44
N ILE A 69 -0.11 -0.46 17.01
CA ILE A 69 0.79 -0.62 18.17
C ILE A 69 -0.11 -0.63 19.40
N VAL A 70 -0.24 -1.81 20.03
CA VAL A 70 -0.86 -1.94 21.34
C VAL A 70 0.23 -1.74 22.38
N VAL A 71 0.16 -0.64 23.14
CA VAL A 71 1.03 -0.41 24.29
C VAL A 71 0.30 -0.95 25.51
N ASP A 72 0.77 -2.08 26.05
CA ASP A 72 0.32 -2.64 27.32
C ASP A 72 1.18 -2.00 28.43
N GLU A 73 0.53 -1.43 29.46
CA GLU A 73 1.19 -0.79 30.63
C GLU A 73 1.64 -1.83 31.66
#